data_AF-A0A847N204-F1
#
_entry.id   AF-A0A847N204-F1
#
_cell.length_a   1.000
_cell.length_b   1.000
_cell.length_c   1.000
_cell.angle_alpha   90.00
_cell.angle_beta   90.00
_cell.angle_gamma   90.00
#
_symmetry.space_group_name_H-M   'P 1'
#
loop_
_entity.id
_entity.type
_entity.pdbx_description
1 polymer ?
#
loop_
_entity_poly.entity_id
_entity_poly.type
_entity_poly.pdbx_seq_one_letter_code
_entity_poly.pdbx_strand_id
1 'polypeptide(L)'
;MELEERYAIVSAQEELLKFETFTHEDAWELGKVFVSEAMDKDLKIAIAIRSLSGLTLFQYAAEGTNYGNEGWIDRKFRTVQHFEMSTLRYALFLKKRGATLAERGLDPTKFVACGGGFPIFVEGVGCIG
;
A
#
# COMPACT_ATOMS: atom_id res chain seq x y z
N MET A 1 -13.85 -10.99 -14.06
CA MET A 1 -13.46 -11.44 -12.71
C MET A 1 -14.49 -10.93 -11.72
N GLU A 2 -15.17 -11.86 -11.06
CA GLU A 2 -16.22 -11.56 -10.07
C GLU A 2 -15.63 -10.88 -8.82
N LEU A 3 -16.45 -10.14 -8.06
CA LEU A 3 -15.97 -9.38 -6.90
C LEU A 3 -15.32 -10.28 -5.84
N GLU A 4 -15.91 -11.44 -5.59
CA GLU A 4 -15.41 -12.44 -4.65
C GLU A 4 -14.06 -12.99 -5.07
N GLU A 5 -13.90 -13.29 -6.35
CA GLU A 5 -12.66 -13.79 -6.93
C GLU A 5 -11.52 -12.77 -6.79
N ARG A 6 -11.80 -11.48 -7.08
CA ARG A 6 -10.84 -10.39 -6.86
C ARG A 6 -10.41 -10.31 -5.40
N TYR A 7 -11.37 -10.40 -4.47
CA TYR A 7 -11.11 -10.30 -3.04
C TYR A 7 -10.23 -11.47 -2.57
N ALA A 8 -10.51 -12.69 -3.05
CA ALA A 8 -9.74 -13.88 -2.74
C ALA A 8 -8.30 -13.77 -3.25
N ILE A 9 -8.10 -13.31 -4.49
CA ILE A 9 -6.77 -13.15 -5.09
C ILE A 9 -5.92 -12.16 -4.29
N VAL A 10 -6.46 -10.96 -3.98
CA VAL A 10 -5.69 -9.96 -3.23
C VAL A 10 -5.39 -10.43 -1.82
N SER A 11 -6.33 -11.12 -1.17
CA SER A 11 -6.08 -11.72 0.15
C SER A 11 -4.97 -12.79 0.08
N ALA A 12 -4.95 -13.63 -0.96
CA ALA A 12 -3.89 -14.63 -1.15
C ALA A 12 -2.52 -13.99 -1.44
N GLN A 13 -2.48 -12.87 -2.16
CA GLN A 13 -1.24 -12.13 -2.40
C GLN A 13 -0.64 -11.58 -1.09
N GLU A 14 -1.47 -11.04 -0.21
CA GLU A 14 -1.04 -10.56 1.12
C GLU A 14 -0.51 -11.71 2.00
N GLU A 15 -1.09 -12.91 1.90
CA GLU A 15 -0.59 -14.08 2.62
C GLU A 15 0.71 -14.65 2.05
N LEU A 16 0.89 -14.57 0.73
CA LEU A 16 2.05 -15.10 0.02
C LEU A 16 3.28 -14.19 0.13
N LEU A 17 3.07 -12.87 0.03
CA LEU A 17 4.15 -11.88 -0.05
C LEU A 17 4.56 -11.43 1.35
N LYS A 18 5.27 -12.30 2.07
CA LYS A 18 5.85 -12.03 3.38
C LYS A 18 7.37 -12.19 3.32
N PHE A 19 8.06 -11.41 4.13
CA PHE A 19 9.51 -11.47 4.27
C PHE A 19 9.88 -12.32 5.48
N GLU A 20 11.02 -13.02 5.44
CA GLU A 20 11.60 -13.64 6.63
C GLU A 20 12.25 -12.57 7.53
N THR A 21 12.86 -11.55 6.93
CA THR A 21 13.45 -10.39 7.59
C THR A 21 13.25 -9.14 6.73
N PHE A 22 13.17 -7.96 7.35
CA PHE A 22 13.09 -6.70 6.61
C PHE A 22 13.84 -5.59 7.33
N THR A 23 14.95 -5.18 6.74
CA THR A 23 15.86 -4.14 7.22
C THR A 23 15.64 -2.83 6.44
N HIS A 24 16.34 -1.77 6.84
CA HIS A 24 16.31 -0.51 6.07
C HIS A 24 17.04 -0.65 4.73
N GLU A 25 18.07 -1.50 4.67
CA GLU A 25 18.76 -1.88 3.45
C GLU A 25 17.83 -2.64 2.49
N ASP A 26 16.99 -3.54 3.00
CA ASP A 26 15.98 -4.24 2.18
C ASP A 26 14.95 -3.26 1.60
N ALA A 27 14.52 -2.26 2.39
CA ALA A 27 13.64 -1.19 1.89
C ALA A 27 14.28 -0.39 0.74
N TRP A 28 15.58 -0.12 0.83
CA TRP A 28 16.33 0.54 -0.24
C TRP A 28 16.40 -0.31 -1.51
N GLU A 29 16.77 -1.59 -1.39
CA GLU A 29 16.86 -2.51 -2.52
C GLU A 29 15.50 -2.72 -3.19
N LEU A 30 14.43 -2.92 -2.40
CA LEU A 30 13.07 -3.05 -2.90
C LEU A 30 12.61 -1.77 -3.61
N GLY A 31 12.92 -0.61 -3.04
CA GLY A 31 12.63 0.69 -3.64
C GLY A 31 13.26 0.84 -5.03
N LYS A 32 14.54 0.46 -5.19
CA LYS A 32 15.21 0.46 -6.50
C LYS A 32 14.53 -0.43 -7.52
N VAL A 33 14.08 -1.63 -7.12
CA VAL A 33 13.34 -2.54 -8.02
C VAL A 33 12.06 -1.85 -8.52
N PHE A 34 11.29 -1.22 -7.64
CA PHE A 34 10.08 -0.48 -8.05
C PHE A 34 10.39 0.71 -8.96
N VAL A 35 11.47 1.45 -8.71
CA VAL A 35 11.88 2.57 -9.56
C VAL A 35 12.33 2.09 -10.93
N SER A 36 13.13 1.03 -11.01
CA SER A 36 13.56 0.44 -12.28
C SER A 36 12.35 0.04 -13.11
N GLU A 37 11.42 -0.73 -12.52
CA GLU A 37 10.21 -1.17 -13.20
C GLU A 37 9.33 0.01 -13.66
N ALA A 38 9.24 1.07 -12.85
CA ALA A 38 8.51 2.27 -13.22
C ALA A 38 9.18 3.00 -14.39
N MET A 39 10.51 3.09 -14.42
CA MET A 39 11.26 3.70 -15.52
C MET A 39 11.14 2.87 -16.81
N ASP A 40 11.31 1.56 -16.72
CA ASP A 40 11.23 0.64 -17.86
C ASP A 40 9.85 0.67 -18.53
N LYS A 41 8.80 0.94 -17.74
CA LYS A 41 7.40 1.07 -18.21
C LYS A 41 6.95 2.51 -18.46
N ASP A 42 7.84 3.50 -18.33
CA ASP A 42 7.54 4.94 -18.43
C ASP A 42 6.37 5.41 -17.52
N LEU A 43 6.27 4.84 -16.33
CA LEU A 43 5.25 5.17 -15.34
C LEU A 43 5.64 6.41 -14.53
N LYS A 44 4.83 7.47 -14.61
CA LYS A 44 5.01 8.71 -13.83
C LYS A 44 4.35 8.60 -12.45
N ILE A 45 4.96 7.80 -11.58
CA ILE A 45 4.43 7.49 -10.24
C ILE A 45 5.37 7.95 -9.12
N ALA A 46 4.79 8.12 -7.93
CA ALA A 46 5.53 8.31 -6.68
C ALA A 46 5.43 7.04 -5.83
N ILE A 47 6.54 6.68 -5.18
CA ILE A 47 6.73 5.46 -4.40
C ILE A 47 7.24 5.86 -3.03
N ALA A 48 6.71 5.24 -1.98
CA ALA A 48 7.25 5.35 -0.64
C ALA A 48 7.17 4.01 0.09
N ILE A 49 8.20 3.69 0.86
CA ILE A 49 8.23 2.58 1.82
C ILE A 49 8.40 3.21 3.19
N ARG A 50 7.47 2.90 4.10
CA ARG A 50 7.44 3.47 5.45
C ARG A 50 7.24 2.35 6.46
N SER A 51 7.80 2.51 7.65
CA SER A 51 7.45 1.63 8.77
C SER A 51 6.11 2.04 9.39
N LEU A 52 5.51 1.18 10.22
CA LEU A 52 4.28 1.51 10.96
C LEU A 52 4.43 2.69 11.92
N SER A 53 5.65 3.12 12.30
CA SER A 53 5.83 4.36 13.07
C SER A 53 5.66 5.62 12.22
N GLY A 54 5.59 5.47 10.89
CA GLY A 54 5.55 6.56 9.93
C GLY A 54 6.94 7.01 9.44
N LEU A 55 8.02 6.34 9.87
CA LEU A 55 9.36 6.62 9.37
C LEU A 55 9.46 6.20 7.89
N THR A 56 9.80 7.15 7.02
CA THR A 56 10.09 6.87 5.61
C THR A 56 11.47 6.25 5.47
N LEU A 57 11.51 5.02 4.94
CA LEU A 57 12.73 4.26 4.67
C LEU A 57 13.22 4.47 3.24
N PHE A 58 12.28 4.67 2.30
CA PHE A 58 12.57 4.97 0.90
C PHE A 58 11.47 5.86 0.33
N GLN A 59 11.84 6.81 -0.54
CA GLN A 59 10.87 7.60 -1.30
C GLN A 59 11.46 8.03 -2.65
N TYR A 60 10.62 7.95 -3.69
CA TYR A 60 10.94 8.39 -5.04
C TYR A 60 9.71 9.06 -5.67
N ALA A 61 9.94 10.14 -6.40
CA ALA A 61 8.92 10.84 -7.15
C ALA A 61 9.44 11.01 -8.60
N ALA A 62 8.78 10.35 -9.55
CA ALA A 62 9.13 10.49 -10.95
C ALA A 62 8.85 11.92 -11.45
N GLU A 63 9.63 12.39 -12.42
CA GLU A 63 9.33 13.64 -13.14
C GLU A 63 7.88 13.62 -13.68
N GLY A 64 7.15 14.71 -13.50
CA GLY A 64 5.71 14.78 -13.81
C GLY A 64 4.77 14.39 -12.67
N THR A 65 5.27 13.90 -11.53
CA THR A 65 4.49 13.83 -10.28
C THR A 65 4.46 15.20 -9.58
N ASN A 66 3.53 15.37 -8.64
CA ASN A 66 3.39 16.63 -7.90
C ASN A 66 2.99 16.38 -6.44
N TYR A 67 2.79 17.45 -5.67
CA TYR A 67 2.44 17.37 -4.24
C TYR A 67 1.15 16.58 -3.95
N GLY A 68 0.22 16.50 -4.91
CA GLY A 68 -0.95 15.65 -4.77
C GLY A 68 -0.61 14.18 -4.57
N ASN A 69 0.50 13.70 -5.15
CA ASN A 69 0.98 12.33 -4.96
C ASN A 69 1.36 12.05 -3.50
N GLU A 70 1.94 13.02 -2.79
CA GLU A 70 2.24 12.90 -1.35
C GLU A 70 0.95 12.67 -0.54
N GLY A 71 -0.10 13.44 -0.83
CA GLY A 71 -1.40 13.27 -0.18
C GLY A 71 -2.01 11.89 -0.45
N TRP A 72 -1.80 11.32 -1.64
CA TRP A 72 -2.22 9.94 -1.95
C TRP A 72 -1.38 8.90 -1.20
N ILE A 73 -0.07 9.08 -1.11
CA ILE A 73 0.83 8.20 -0.34
C ILE A 73 0.40 8.19 1.12
N ASP A 74 0.18 9.37 1.73
CA ASP A 74 -0.21 9.49 3.13
C ASP A 74 -1.55 8.81 3.43
N ARG A 75 -2.55 9.00 2.56
CA ARG A 75 -3.87 8.38 2.73
C ARG A 75 -3.84 6.87 2.57
N LYS A 76 -3.03 6.37 1.61
CA LYS A 76 -2.82 4.93 1.41
C LYS A 76 -2.09 4.32 2.61
N PHE A 77 -1.02 4.96 3.08
CA PHE A 77 -0.28 4.54 4.25
C PHE A 77 -1.18 4.45 5.48
N ARG A 78 -2.01 5.47 5.75
CA ARG A 78 -2.97 5.44 6.86
C ARG A 78 -3.96 4.28 6.79
N THR A 79 -4.47 3.95 5.59
CA THR A 79 -5.34 2.78 5.41
C THR A 79 -4.57 1.48 5.69
N VAL A 80 -3.35 1.32 5.16
CA VAL A 80 -2.52 0.13 5.43
C VAL A 80 -2.20 0.01 6.92
N GLN A 81 -1.71 1.08 7.54
CA GLN A 81 -1.37 1.15 8.95
C GLN A 81 -2.56 0.82 9.86
N HIS A 82 -3.77 1.27 9.52
CA HIS A 82 -4.95 1.06 10.37
C HIS A 82 -5.56 -0.34 10.21
N PHE A 83 -5.50 -0.92 9.02
CA PHE A 83 -6.20 -2.18 8.71
C PHE A 83 -5.25 -3.36 8.49
N GLU A 84 -3.95 -3.14 8.46
CA GLU A 84 -2.90 -4.14 8.18
C GLU A 84 -3.22 -4.97 6.93
N MET A 85 -3.75 -4.31 5.90
CA MET A 85 -4.14 -4.92 4.63
C MET A 85 -3.92 -3.94 3.49
N SER A 86 -3.84 -4.46 2.25
CA SER A 86 -3.71 -3.58 1.11
C SER A 86 -4.94 -2.68 0.97
N THR A 87 -4.69 -1.45 0.55
CA THR A 87 -5.73 -0.47 0.24
C THR A 87 -6.71 -0.97 -0.84
N LEU A 88 -6.27 -1.87 -1.73
CA LEU A 88 -7.13 -2.55 -2.69
C LEU A 88 -8.05 -3.57 -2.02
N ARG A 89 -7.53 -4.43 -1.13
CA ARG A 89 -8.36 -5.39 -0.38
C ARG A 89 -9.42 -4.68 0.44
N TYR A 90 -9.05 -3.58 1.09
CA TYR A 90 -10.00 -2.77 1.85
C TYR A 90 -11.08 -2.15 0.95
N ALA A 91 -10.73 -1.68 -0.25
CA ALA A 91 -11.71 -1.21 -1.24
C ALA A 91 -12.72 -2.31 -1.64
N LEU A 92 -12.23 -3.52 -1.89
CA LEU A 92 -13.07 -4.67 -2.23
C LEU A 92 -13.94 -5.09 -1.04
N PHE A 93 -13.41 -5.04 0.19
CA PHE A 93 -14.16 -5.29 1.43
C PHE A 93 -15.35 -4.33 1.57
N LEU A 94 -15.12 -3.03 1.38
CA LEU A 94 -16.18 -2.01 1.42
C LEU A 94 -17.24 -2.28 0.34
N LYS A 95 -16.79 -2.58 -0.89
CA LYS A 95 -17.69 -2.88 -2.00
C LYS A 95 -18.56 -4.10 -1.73
N LYS A 96 -18.01 -5.17 -1.15
CA LYS A 96 -18.77 -6.38 -0.76
C LYS A 96 -19.87 -6.08 0.27
N ARG A 97 -19.62 -5.09 1.14
CA ARG A 97 -20.56 -4.70 2.20
C ARG A 97 -21.51 -3.57 1.80
N GLY A 98 -21.36 -3.02 0.58
CA GLY A 98 -22.10 -1.83 0.15
C GLY A 98 -21.86 -0.62 1.06
N ALA A 99 -20.66 -0.51 1.64
CA ALA A 99 -20.32 0.50 2.64
C ALA A 99 -19.26 1.48 2.12
N THR A 100 -19.19 2.64 2.75
CA THR A 100 -18.23 3.71 2.49
C THR A 100 -17.22 3.88 3.64
N LEU A 101 -16.16 4.65 3.43
CA LEU A 101 -15.22 5.03 4.49
C LEU A 101 -15.91 5.72 5.66
N ALA A 102 -16.82 6.65 5.38
CA ALA A 102 -17.51 7.46 6.38
C ALA A 102 -18.44 6.60 7.26
N GLU A 103 -19.16 5.64 6.69
CA GLU A 103 -19.99 4.68 7.44
C GLU A 103 -19.17 3.73 8.32
N ARG A 104 -17.87 3.62 8.04
CA ARG A 104 -16.90 2.91 8.89
C ARG A 104 -16.22 3.83 9.90
N GLY A 105 -16.62 5.09 10.00
CA GLY A 105 -16.06 6.08 10.92
C GLY A 105 -14.72 6.67 10.50
N LEU A 106 -14.33 6.51 9.24
CA LEU A 106 -13.06 7.03 8.71
C LEU A 106 -13.26 8.34 7.97
N ASP A 107 -12.38 9.30 8.24
CA ASP A 107 -12.31 10.57 7.52
C ASP A 107 -11.79 10.34 6.08
N PRO A 108 -12.60 10.57 5.03
CA PRO A 108 -12.19 10.35 3.64
C PRO A 108 -11.02 11.24 3.20
N THR A 109 -10.70 12.33 3.92
CA THR A 109 -9.53 13.17 3.64
C THR A 109 -8.23 12.53 4.15
N LYS A 110 -8.32 11.64 5.14
CA LYS A 110 -7.17 10.96 5.77
C LYS A 110 -7.02 9.51 5.32
N PHE A 111 -8.09 8.86 4.90
CA PHE A 111 -8.10 7.47 4.45
C PHE A 111 -8.48 7.37 2.99
N VAL A 112 -8.12 6.25 2.37
CA VAL A 112 -8.57 5.93 1.02
C VAL A 112 -8.76 4.45 0.81
N ALA A 113 -9.72 4.09 -0.04
CA ALA A 113 -10.02 2.73 -0.42
C ALA A 113 -9.88 2.59 -1.95
N CYS A 114 -8.64 2.57 -2.43
CA CYS A 114 -8.27 2.33 -3.82
C CYS A 114 -6.92 1.61 -3.86
N GLY A 115 -6.55 0.99 -4.98
CA GLY A 115 -5.26 0.30 -5.06
C GLY A 115 -4.01 1.21 -4.93
N GLY A 116 -2.90 0.60 -4.51
CA GLY A 116 -1.55 1.17 -4.57
C GLY A 116 -0.81 1.29 -3.24
N GLY A 117 -1.44 0.97 -2.11
CA GLY A 117 -0.74 0.71 -0.84
C GLY A 117 -0.83 -0.78 -0.49
N PHE A 118 0.29 -1.38 -0.08
CA PHE A 118 0.44 -2.80 0.22
C PHE A 118 1.24 -2.97 1.51
N PRO A 119 0.81 -3.83 2.45
CA PRO A 119 1.48 -4.03 3.73
C PRO A 119 2.78 -4.83 3.59
N ILE A 120 3.77 -4.51 4.42
CA ILE A 120 5.02 -5.26 4.53
C ILE A 120 4.92 -6.13 5.77
N PHE A 121 4.88 -7.45 5.56
CA PHE A 121 4.80 -8.44 6.62
C PHE A 121 6.14 -9.14 6.81
N VAL A 122 6.49 -9.39 8.07
CA VAL A 122 7.60 -10.26 8.46
C VAL A 122 7.06 -11.49 9.17
N GLU A 123 7.50 -12.68 8.76
CA GLU A 123 7.07 -13.96 9.34
C GLU A 123 7.40 -14.02 10.84
N GLY A 124 6.43 -14.46 11.64
CA GLY A 124 6.55 -14.51 13.10
C GLY A 124 6.51 -13.14 13.82
N VAL A 125 6.50 -12.03 13.09
CA VAL A 125 6.45 -10.66 13.64
C VAL A 125 5.10 -9.98 13.37
N GLY A 126 4.61 -10.06 12.14
CA GLY A 126 3.39 -9.38 11.69
C GLY A 126 3.67 -8.22 10.73
N CYS A 127 2.72 -7.28 10.64
CA CYS A 127 2.84 -6.11 9.78
C CYS A 127 3.87 -5.13 10.37
N ILE A 128 4.79 -4.63 9.55
CA ILE A 128 5.85 -3.70 9.98
C ILE A 128 5.90 -2.39 9.18
N GLY A 129 5.15 -2.29 8.08
CA GLY A 129 5.10 -1.13 7.20
C GLY A 129 3.93 -1.14 6.22
#